data_AF-A0A9E6JY92-F1
#
_entry.id   AF-A0A9E6JY92-F1
#
_cell.length_a   1.000
_cell.length_b   1.000
_cell.length_c   1.000
_cell.angle_alpha   90.00
_cell.angle_beta   90.00
_cell.angle_gamma   90.00
#
_symmetry.space_group_name_H-M   'P 1'
#
loop_
_entity.id
_entity.type
_entity.pdbx_description
1 polymer ?
#
loop_
_entity_poly.entity_id
_entity_poly.type
_entity_poly.pdbx_seq_one_letter_code
_entity_poly.pdbx_strand_id
1 'polypeptide(L)'
;MAKTSKKYTVTFKFNGATVTKKTDDVAVAIEEVKPKQLHTEMYVTVKNGNQLVERRLLLIPAKRVFSDAFHRQVFINNLLLQ
;
A
#
# COMPACT_ATOMS: atom_id res chain seq x y z
N MET A 1 -11.80 -25.05 -10.10
CA MET A 1 -11.42 -23.62 -10.17
C MET A 1 -10.32 -23.39 -9.15
N ALA A 2 -9.05 -23.31 -9.58
CA ALA A 2 -7.94 -23.13 -8.67
C ALA A 2 -8.04 -21.73 -8.03
N LYS A 3 -8.09 -21.64 -6.70
CA LYS A 3 -7.92 -20.38 -5.97
C LYS A 3 -6.49 -19.91 -6.24
N THR A 4 -6.31 -19.02 -7.22
CA THR A 4 -5.05 -18.30 -7.42
C THR A 4 -4.77 -17.54 -6.13
N SER A 5 -3.79 -18.03 -5.37
CA SER A 5 -3.30 -17.36 -4.17
C SER A 5 -2.69 -16.04 -4.59
N LYS A 6 -3.32 -14.92 -4.23
CA LYS A 6 -2.81 -13.59 -4.54
C LYS A 6 -1.39 -13.41 -3.98
N LYS A 7 -0.48 -12.87 -4.79
CA LYS A 7 0.98 -12.83 -4.52
C LYS A 7 1.35 -11.99 -3.28
N TYR A 8 0.69 -10.85 -3.11
CA TYR A 8 1.00 -9.87 -2.06
C TYR A 8 -0.12 -9.80 -1.02
N THR A 9 0.26 -9.59 0.23
CA THR A 9 -0.64 -9.07 1.27
C THR A 9 -0.16 -7.68 1.67
N VAL A 10 -1.00 -6.67 1.48
CA VAL A 10 -0.70 -5.27 1.79
C VAL A 10 -1.60 -4.80 2.93
N THR A 11 -1.00 -4.27 3.98
CA THR A 11 -1.68 -3.69 5.13
C THR A 11 -1.45 -2.19 5.12
N PHE A 12 -2.53 -1.42 5.22
CA PHE A 12 -2.53 0.02 5.31
C PHE A 12 -3.06 0.44 6.68
N LYS A 13 -2.34 1.32 7.37
CA LYS A 13 -2.80 1.91 8.63
C LYS A 13 -2.80 3.42 8.52
N PHE A 14 -3.97 4.03 8.59
CA PHE A 14 -4.16 5.48 8.53
C PHE A 14 -5.53 5.87 9.10
N ASN A 15 -5.70 7.11 9.53
CA ASN A 15 -6.92 7.65 10.17
C ASN A 15 -7.44 6.78 11.33
N GLY A 16 -6.54 6.13 12.08
CA GLY A 16 -6.91 5.18 13.14
C GLY A 16 -7.48 3.84 12.65
N ALA A 17 -7.65 3.65 11.33
CA ALA A 17 -8.10 2.41 10.72
C ALA A 17 -6.92 1.57 10.23
N THR A 18 -7.13 0.25 10.20
CA THR A 18 -6.23 -0.72 9.56
C THR A 18 -7.00 -1.47 8.49
N VAL A 19 -6.50 -1.46 7.26
CA VAL A 19 -7.11 -2.17 6.12
C VAL A 19 -6.09 -3.11 5.52
N THR A 20 -6.43 -4.39 5.44
CA THR A 20 -5.56 -5.42 4.85
C THR A 20 -6.17 -5.94 3.56
N LYS A 21 -5.39 -5.99 2.49
CA LYS A 21 -5.79 -6.51 1.18
C LYS A 21 -4.80 -7.55 0.68
N LYS A 22 -5.32 -8.61 0.08
CA LYS A 22 -4.53 -9.52 -0.74
C LYS A 22 -4.67 -9.08 -2.19
N THR A 23 -3.55 -8.97 -2.92
CA THR A 23 -3.49 -8.45 -4.29
C THR A 23 -2.36 -9.10 -5.09
N ASP A 24 -2.49 -9.15 -6.41
CA ASP A 24 -1.38 -9.43 -7.33
C ASP A 24 -0.67 -8.15 -7.78
N ASP A 25 -1.33 -7.00 -7.61
CA ASP A 25 -0.82 -5.67 -7.93
C ASP A 25 -1.01 -4.71 -6.74
N VAL A 26 0.12 -4.22 -6.21
CA VAL A 26 0.15 -3.29 -5.07
C VAL A 26 -0.44 -1.92 -5.47
N ALA A 27 -0.30 -1.50 -6.73
CA ALA A 27 -0.86 -0.23 -7.21
C ALA A 27 -2.38 -0.23 -7.11
N VAL A 28 -3.02 -1.33 -7.55
CA VAL A 28 -4.48 -1.51 -7.45
C VAL A 28 -4.91 -1.48 -5.99
N ALA A 29 -4.20 -2.16 -5.08
CA ALA A 29 -4.55 -2.15 -3.66
C ALA A 29 -4.47 -0.75 -3.03
N ILE A 30 -3.50 0.08 -3.43
CA ILE A 30 -3.38 1.47 -3.00
C ILE A 30 -4.57 2.31 -3.51
N GLU A 31 -4.96 2.14 -4.78
CA GLU A 31 -6.08 2.89 -5.34
C GLU A 31 -7.42 2.50 -4.67
N GLU A 32 -7.63 1.20 -4.44
CA GLU A 32 -8.86 0.72 -3.81
C GLU A 32 -8.98 1.09 -2.34
N VAL A 33 -7.87 1.39 -1.64
CA VAL A 33 -7.88 1.80 -0.23
C VAL A 33 -7.90 3.31 -0.05
N LYS A 34 -7.87 4.07 -1.16
CA LYS A 34 -7.83 5.54 -1.13
C LYS A 34 -8.98 6.09 -0.27
N PRO A 35 -8.67 6.77 0.85
CA PRO A 35 -9.71 7.34 1.68
C PRO A 35 -10.32 8.60 1.03
N LYS A 36 -11.57 8.91 1.40
CA LYS A 36 -12.20 10.20 1.02
C LYS A 36 -11.35 11.39 1.47
N GLN A 37 -10.82 11.32 2.70
CA GLN A 37 -9.90 12.30 3.26
C GLN A 37 -8.84 11.57 4.09
N LEU A 38 -7.58 12.01 3.96
CA LEU A 38 -6.46 11.51 4.75
C LEU A 38 -6.05 12.61 5.75
N HIS A 39 -6.12 12.30 7.03
CA HIS A 39 -5.83 13.24 8.14
C HIS A 39 -4.57 12.87 8.92
N THR A 40 -4.15 11.60 8.87
CA THR A 40 -2.96 11.14 9.58
C THR A 40 -1.88 10.66 8.61
N GLU A 41 -0.70 10.42 9.17
CA GLU A 41 0.30 9.58 8.51
C GLU A 41 -0.25 8.18 8.16
N MET A 42 0.44 7.53 7.23
CA MET A 42 0.10 6.23 6.72
C MET A 42 1.26 5.27 6.91
N TYR A 43 0.98 4.07 7.40
CA TYR A 43 1.92 2.95 7.37
C TYR A 43 1.46 1.98 6.29
N VAL A 44 2.41 1.52 5.49
CA VAL A 44 2.19 0.50 4.46
C VAL A 44 3.12 -0.66 4.73
N THR A 45 2.54 -1.83 4.97
CA THR A 45 3.27 -3.08 5.17
C THR A 45 2.95 -4.02 4.02
N VAL A 46 3.95 -4.45 3.26
CA VAL A 46 3.80 -5.44 2.17
C VAL A 46 4.46 -6.74 2.59
N LYS A 47 3.71 -7.83 2.50
CA LYS A 47 4.19 -9.19 2.67
C LYS A 47 4.14 -9.93 1.33
N ASN A 48 5.28 -10.49 0.92
CA ASN A 48 5.43 -11.32 -0.27
C ASN A 48 6.15 -12.61 0.14
N GLY A 49 5.39 -13.70 0.34
CA GLY A 49 5.94 -14.93 0.91
C GLY A 49 6.55 -14.69 2.30
N ASN A 50 7.87 -14.85 2.40
CA ASN A 50 8.66 -14.64 3.63
C ASN A 50 9.22 -13.22 3.78
N GLN A 51 9.19 -12.41 2.72
CA GLN A 51 9.63 -11.02 2.77
C GLN A 51 8.52 -10.15 3.36
N LEU A 52 8.89 -9.26 4.30
CA LEU A 52 8.01 -8.28 4.90
C LEU A 52 8.71 -6.93 4.90
N VAL A 53 8.09 -5.94 4.25
CA VAL A 53 8.61 -4.58 4.14
C VAL A 53 7.58 -3.63 4.70
N GLU A 54 8.00 -2.76 5.62
CA GLU A 54 7.18 -1.67 6.14
C GLU A 54 7.76 -0.31 5.76
N ARG A 55 6.87 0.62 5.42
CA ARG A 55 7.20 2.02 5.19
C ARG A 55 6.19 2.91 5.91
N ARG A 56 6.71 3.85 6.69
CA ARG A 56 5.97 4.98 7.26
C ARG A 56 6.02 6.13 6.27
N LEU A 57 4.86 6.70 5.97
CA LEU A 57 4.69 7.88 5.14
C LEU A 57 4.04 8.98 5.96
N LEU A 58 4.71 10.12 6.05
CA LEU A 58 4.10 11.33 6.62
C LEU A 58 2.87 11.74 5.79
N LEU A 59 1.99 12.54 6.38
CA LEU A 59 0.71 12.93 5.78
C LEU A 59 0.83 13.46 4.35
N ILE A 60 1.83 14.32 4.07
CA ILE A 60 2.01 14.92 2.74
C ILE A 60 2.44 13.87 1.70
N PRO A 61 3.53 13.10 1.90
CA PRO A 61 3.88 11.96 1.03
C PRO A 61 2.75 10.96 0.85
N ALA A 62 2.03 10.62 1.92
CA ALA A 62 0.91 9.70 1.88
C ALA A 62 -0.23 10.22 0.97
N LYS A 63 -0.56 11.52 1.06
CA LYS A 63 -1.50 12.15 0.11
C LYS A 63 -1.01 12.06 -1.33
N ARG A 64 0.28 12.29 -1.58
CA ARG A 64 0.88 12.19 -2.91
C ARG A 64 0.76 10.79 -3.51
N VAL A 65 0.94 9.73 -2.71
CA VAL A 65 0.75 8.34 -3.16
C VAL A 65 -0.68 8.10 -3.71
N PHE A 66 -1.70 8.79 -3.17
CA PHE A 66 -3.08 8.65 -3.64
C PHE A 66 -3.47 9.62 -4.76
N SER A 67 -2.74 10.72 -4.94
CA SER A 67 -3.09 11.80 -5.87
C SER A 67 -2.23 11.82 -7.13
N ASP A 68 -1.01 11.31 -7.09
CA ASP A 68 -0.02 11.38 -8.16
C ASP A 68 0.44 9.96 -8.54
N ALA A 69 0.14 9.56 -9.77
CA ALA A 69 0.49 8.25 -10.29
C ALA A 69 2.01 8.03 -10.40
N PHE A 70 2.78 9.06 -10.74
CA PHE A 70 4.23 8.97 -10.81
C PHE A 70 4.83 8.78 -9.40
N HIS A 71 4.37 9.57 -8.43
CA HIS A 71 4.81 9.42 -7.04
C HIS A 71 4.45 8.05 -6.48
N ARG A 72 3.25 7.54 -6.81
CA ARG A 72 2.82 6.19 -6.45
C ARG A 72 3.74 5.12 -7.04
N GLN A 73 4.09 5.22 -8.32
CA GLN A 73 4.97 4.24 -8.97
C GLN A 73 6.36 4.21 -8.32
N VAL A 74 6.94 5.39 -8.05
CA VAL A 74 8.24 5.48 -7.36
C VAL A 74 8.17 4.88 -5.96
N PHE A 75 7.10 5.16 -5.22
CA PHE A 75 6.86 4.57 -3.91
C PHE A 75 6.80 3.03 -3.97
N ILE A 76 6.03 2.46 -4.91
CA ILE A 76 5.89 1.02 -5.07
C ILE A 76 7.22 0.37 -5.46
N ASN A 77 7.96 0.97 -6.40
CA ASN A 77 9.27 0.45 -6.80
C ASN A 77 10.21 0.37 -5.58
N ASN A 78 10.28 1.42 -4.77
CA ASN A 78 11.09 1.44 -3.55
C ASN A 78 10.60 0.46 -2.46
N LEU A 79 9.30 0.15 -2.47
CA LEU A 79 8.68 -0.80 -1.54
C LEU A 79 8.99 -2.26 -1.91
N LEU A 80 9.18 -2.53 -3.20
CA LEU A 80 9.36 -3.88 -3.76
C LEU A 80 10.82 -4.22 -4.14
N LEU A 81 11.76 -3.28 -4.04
CA LEU A 81 13.19 -3.45 -4.39
C LEU A 81 14.02 -4.31 -3.41
N GLN A 82 13.40 -5.08 -2.50
CA GLN A 82 14.11 -5.87 -1.47
C GLN A 82 14.21 -7.36 -1.77
#